data_AF-A0A0L8GIR8-F1
#
_entry.id   AF-A0A0L8GIR8-F1
#
_cell.length_a   1.000
_cell.length_b   1.000
_cell.length_c   1.000
_cell.angle_alpha   90.00
_cell.angle_beta   90.00
_cell.angle_gamma   90.00
#
_symmetry.space_group_name_H-M   'P 1'
#
loop_
_entity.id
_entity.type
_entity.pdbx_description
1 polymer ?
#
loop_
_entity_poly.entity_id
_entity_poly.type
_entity_poly.pdbx_seq_one_letter_code
_entity_poly.pdbx_strand_id
1 'polypeptide(L)'
;HIVVPGLINSLISGRRVSEERFCCMVCLCPRLRMVYGKCQHKFCVDCLYNNKDNCLRIMSCPLCNQTGQFPEKKPIIPDDNIEIQKCLGIVECPNEGCNYEMWSWDQEQHF
;
A
#
# COMPACT_ATOMS: atom_id res chain seq x y z
N HIS A 1 -29.28 8.42 -21.15
CA HIS A 1 -28.79 8.30 -19.77
C HIS A 1 -28.04 9.58 -19.43
N ILE A 2 -28.62 10.44 -18.59
CA ILE A 2 -27.99 11.71 -18.19
C ILE A 2 -27.04 11.39 -17.03
N VAL A 3 -25.73 11.47 -17.27
CA VAL A 3 -24.72 11.32 -16.21
C VAL A 3 -24.55 12.69 -15.55
N VAL A 4 -24.91 12.81 -14.28
CA VAL A 4 -24.84 14.08 -13.54
C VAL A 4 -23.37 14.34 -13.14
N PRO A 5 -22.72 15.41 -13.61
CA PRO A 5 -21.29 15.66 -13.36
C PRO A 5 -20.91 15.70 -11.87
N GLY A 6 -21.83 16.15 -11.01
CA GLY A 6 -21.63 16.18 -9.55
C GLY A 6 -21.53 14.79 -8.90
N LEU A 7 -22.24 13.79 -9.45
CA LEU A 7 -22.14 12.41 -8.98
C LEU A 7 -20.78 11.80 -9.35
N ILE A 8 -20.28 12.08 -10.57
CA ILE A 8 -18.96 11.62 -11.01
C ILE A 8 -17.87 12.18 -10.10
N ASN A 9 -17.88 13.48 -9.81
CA ASN A 9 -16.88 14.10 -8.93
C ASN A 9 -16.93 13.56 -7.50
N SER A 10 -18.12 13.30 -6.96
CA SER A 10 -18.27 12.70 -5.63
C SER A 10 -17.80 11.23 -5.59
N LEU A 11 -18.00 10.48 -6.67
CA LEU A 11 -17.51 9.10 -6.82
C LEU A 11 -15.98 9.06 -7.00
N ILE A 12 -15.41 9.98 -7.79
CA ILE A 12 -13.95 10.13 -7.94
C ILE A 12 -13.30 10.52 -6.61
N SER A 13 -13.89 11.47 -5.88
CA SER A 13 -13.39 11.86 -4.56
C SER A 13 -13.52 10.72 -3.54
N GLY A 14 -14.63 9.98 -3.55
CA GLY A 14 -14.81 8.81 -2.69
C GLY A 14 -13.83 7.67 -3.02
N ARG A 15 -13.52 7.48 -4.30
CA ARG A 15 -12.51 6.51 -4.75
C ARG A 15 -11.11 6.90 -4.26
N ARG A 16 -10.68 8.16 -4.44
CA ARG A 16 -9.36 8.63 -3.96
C ARG A 16 -9.19 8.48 -2.45
N VAL A 17 -10.21 8.85 -1.67
CA VAL A 17 -10.21 8.66 -0.21
C VAL A 17 -10.16 7.18 0.18
N SER A 18 -10.71 6.28 -0.63
CA SER A 18 -10.60 4.85 -0.39
C SER A 18 -9.21 4.31 -0.75
N GLU A 19 -8.60 4.76 -1.85
CA GLU A 19 -7.26 4.34 -2.31
C GLU A 19 -6.17 4.69 -1.30
N GLU A 20 -6.19 5.90 -0.74
CA GLU A 20 -5.23 6.37 0.26
C GLU A 20 -5.19 5.45 1.50
N ARG A 21 -6.32 4.82 1.87
CA ARG A 21 -6.38 3.87 2.99
C ARG A 21 -5.68 2.55 2.70
N PHE A 22 -5.43 2.24 1.43
CA PHE A 22 -4.77 1.02 0.99
C PHE A 22 -3.30 1.26 0.62
N CYS A 23 -2.92 2.50 0.34
CA CYS A 23 -1.54 2.89 0.14
C CYS A 23 -0.70 2.80 1.43
N CYS A 24 0.61 2.65 1.25
CA CYS A 24 1.56 2.89 2.33
C CYS A 24 1.70 4.39 2.56
N MET A 25 1.43 4.87 3.77
CA MET A 25 1.50 6.31 4.09
C MET A 25 2.92 6.90 4.11
N VAL A 26 3.97 6.09 3.91
CA VAL A 26 5.36 6.57 3.81
C VAL A 26 5.75 6.86 2.36
N CYS A 27 5.53 5.92 1.44
CA CYS A 27 5.82 6.12 0.01
C CYS A 27 4.63 6.64 -0.80
N LEU A 28 3.44 6.69 -0.19
CA LEU A 28 2.17 7.06 -0.82
C LEU A 28 1.79 6.19 -2.03
N CYS A 29 2.38 4.99 -2.15
CA CYS A 29 2.09 4.04 -3.23
C CYS A 29 1.17 2.91 -2.75
N PRO A 30 0.33 2.35 -3.63
CA PRO A 30 -0.25 1.02 -3.42
C PRO A 30 0.86 -0.01 -3.37
N ARG A 31 0.80 -0.93 -2.41
CA ARG A 31 1.84 -1.96 -2.24
C ARG A 31 1.23 -3.31 -1.90
N LEU A 32 1.76 -4.38 -2.48
CA LEU A 32 1.28 -5.73 -2.21
C LEU A 32 1.70 -6.23 -0.83
N ARG A 33 2.94 -5.93 -0.45
CA ARG A 33 3.54 -6.44 0.79
C ARG A 33 3.42 -5.44 1.92
N MET A 34 2.32 -5.57 2.69
CA MET A 34 1.99 -4.68 3.82
C MET A 34 2.18 -5.36 5.18
N VAL A 35 2.65 -4.58 6.16
CA VAL A 35 2.86 -5.02 7.55
C VAL A 35 1.96 -4.20 8.46
N TYR A 36 1.13 -4.88 9.26
CA TYR A 36 0.25 -4.26 10.25
C TYR A 36 0.94 -4.20 11.61
N GLY A 37 0.90 -3.02 12.23
CA GLY A 37 1.35 -2.85 13.61
C GLY A 37 0.25 -3.20 14.61
N LYS A 38 0.63 -3.40 15.87
CA LYS A 38 -0.34 -3.57 16.98
C LYS A 38 -1.30 -2.38 17.14
N CYS A 39 -0.84 -1.19 16.73
CA CYS A 39 -1.63 0.03 16.63
C CYS A 39 -2.60 0.07 15.42
N GLN A 40 -2.75 -1.03 14.67
CA GLN A 40 -3.63 -1.19 13.50
C GLN A 40 -3.28 -0.34 12.26
N HIS A 41 -2.21 0.45 12.31
CA HIS A 41 -1.66 1.11 11.13
C HIS A 41 -0.79 0.15 10.31
N LYS A 42 -0.72 0.39 8.99
CA LYS A 42 0.03 -0.46 8.05
C LYS A 42 1.02 0.33 7.20
N PHE A 43 2.14 -0.32 6.88
CA PHE A 43 3.18 0.21 6.01
C PHE A 43 3.74 -0.89 5.13
N CYS A 44 4.27 -0.54 3.95
CA CYS A 44 4.90 -1.56 3.11
C CYS A 44 6.23 -2.01 3.71
N VAL A 45 6.60 -3.25 3.39
CA VAL A 45 7.84 -3.88 3.84
C VAL A 45 9.05 -3.00 3.54
N ASP A 46 9.14 -2.46 2.33
CA ASP A 46 10.32 -1.71 1.87
C ASP A 46 10.49 -0.36 2.57
N CYS A 47 9.39 0.24 3.03
CA CYS A 47 9.45 1.47 3.83
C CYS A 47 9.77 1.19 5.30
N LEU A 48 9.28 0.07 5.83
CA LEU A 48 9.35 -0.26 7.24
C LEU A 48 10.68 -0.92 7.64
N TYR A 49 11.27 -1.73 6.76
CA TYR A 49 12.47 -2.52 7.02
C TYR A 49 13.63 -2.14 6.11
N ASN A 50 14.86 -2.36 6.59
CA ASN A 50 16.06 -2.25 5.79
C ASN A 50 16.26 -3.52 4.96
N ASN A 51 16.43 -3.36 3.65
CA ASN A 51 16.57 -4.48 2.71
C ASN A 51 17.86 -5.29 2.91
N LYS A 52 18.89 -4.74 3.54
CA LYS A 52 20.19 -5.43 3.73
C LYS A 52 20.17 -6.44 4.87
N ASP A 53 19.53 -6.10 5.99
CA ASP A 53 19.59 -6.88 7.24
C ASP A 53 18.21 -7.29 7.79
N ASN A 54 17.15 -6.90 7.07
CA ASN A 54 15.75 -7.13 7.43
C ASN A 54 15.38 -6.57 8.82
N CYS A 55 16.13 -5.59 9.32
CA CYS A 55 15.86 -4.90 10.58
C CYS A 55 14.84 -3.78 10.37
N LEU A 56 14.03 -3.52 11.41
CA LEU A 56 13.12 -2.40 11.45
C LEU A 56 13.90 -1.08 11.30
N ARG A 57 13.54 -0.28 10.30
CA ARG A 57 14.13 1.04 10.04
C ARG A 57 13.42 2.15 10.80
N ILE A 58 12.12 1.99 11.03
CA ILE A 58 11.27 3.00 11.65
C ILE A 58 10.81 2.52 13.03
N MET A 59 11.40 3.10 14.09
CA MET A 59 11.20 2.64 15.47
C MET A 59 9.87 3.09 16.11
N SER A 60 9.27 4.17 15.59
CA SER A 60 7.95 4.68 16.00
C SER A 60 6.98 4.65 14.82
N CYS A 61 5.70 4.42 15.08
CA CYS A 61 4.69 4.46 14.04
C CYS A 61 4.61 5.86 13.41
N PRO A 62 4.77 6.01 12.08
CA PRO A 62 4.66 7.32 11.41
C PRO A 62 3.33 8.06 11.60
N LEU A 63 2.24 7.35 11.94
CA LEU A 63 0.91 7.95 12.07
C LEU A 63 0.54 8.30 13.51
N CYS A 64 0.87 7.45 14.49
CA CYS A 64 0.49 7.67 15.90
C CYS A 64 1.67 7.89 16.85
N ASN A 65 2.90 7.86 16.32
CA ASN A 65 4.17 8.05 17.05
C ASN A 65 4.44 7.07 18.21
N GLN A 66 3.67 5.99 18.34
CA GLN A 66 3.91 4.95 19.34
C GLN A 66 5.05 4.03 18.92
N THR A 67 5.92 3.66 19.86
CA THR A 67 7.04 2.72 19.66
C THR A 67 6.61 1.28 19.91
N GLY A 68 7.42 0.30 19.46
CA GLY A 68 7.18 -1.12 19.71
C GLY A 68 5.94 -1.71 19.02
N GLN A 69 5.41 -1.00 18.02
CA GLN A 69 4.19 -1.38 17.30
C GLN A 69 4.44 -2.37 16.17
N PHE A 70 5.64 -2.37 15.61
CA PHE A 70 6.04 -3.23 14.50
C PHE A 70 7.07 -4.27 14.95
N PRO A 71 7.11 -5.45 14.30
CA PRO A 71 8.17 -6.43 14.52
C PRO A 71 9.57 -5.83 14.30
N GLU A 72 10.56 -6.23 15.11
CA GLU A 72 11.95 -5.77 14.96
C GLU A 72 12.65 -6.36 13.73
N LYS A 73 12.18 -7.54 13.29
CA LYS A 73 12.64 -8.23 12.08
C LYS A 73 11.49 -8.35 11.09
N LYS A 74 11.81 -8.23 9.80
CA LYS A 74 10.85 -8.38 8.70
C LYS A 74 10.07 -9.70 8.87
N PRO A 75 8.74 -9.63 9.05
CA PRO A 75 7.93 -10.83 9.16
C PRO A 75 7.74 -11.48 7.78
N ILE A 76 7.37 -12.77 7.79
CA ILE A 76 6.76 -13.39 6.63
C ILE A 76 5.40 -12.72 6.41
N ILE A 77 5.13 -12.29 5.17
CA ILE A 77 3.82 -11.76 4.79
C ILE A 77 3.02 -12.94 4.25
N PRO A 78 1.88 -13.31 4.87
CA PRO A 78 1.02 -14.36 4.36
C PRO A 78 0.54 -14.07 2.94
N ASP A 79 0.46 -15.09 2.09
CA ASP A 79 0.00 -14.95 0.70
C ASP A 79 -1.42 -14.39 0.63
N ASP A 80 -2.30 -14.78 1.55
CA ASP A 80 -3.66 -14.22 1.66
C ASP A 80 -3.66 -12.68 1.79
N ASN A 81 -2.67 -12.12 2.51
CA ASN A 81 -2.57 -10.66 2.65
C ASN A 81 -2.20 -9.99 1.32
N ILE A 82 -1.37 -10.66 0.51
CA ILE A 82 -0.99 -10.21 -0.83
C ILE A 82 -2.20 -10.31 -1.76
N GLU A 83 -2.92 -11.42 -1.72
CA GLU A 83 -4.10 -11.63 -2.55
C GLU A 83 -5.25 -10.68 -2.20
N ILE A 84 -5.40 -10.28 -0.94
CA ILE A 84 -6.33 -9.21 -0.55
C ILE A 84 -5.95 -7.88 -1.22
N GLN A 85 -4.65 -7.53 -1.29
CA GLN A 85 -4.23 -6.31 -2.01
C GLN A 85 -4.51 -6.40 -3.51
N LYS A 86 -4.29 -7.57 -4.12
CA LYS A 86 -4.63 -7.82 -5.53
C LYS A 86 -6.13 -7.72 -5.79
N CYS A 87 -6.97 -8.26 -4.91
CA CYS A 87 -8.43 -8.14 -4.99
C CYS A 87 -8.91 -6.68 -4.93
N LEU A 88 -8.16 -5.79 -4.26
CA LEU A 88 -8.44 -4.35 -4.24
C LEU A 88 -8.03 -3.63 -5.53
N GLY A 89 -7.32 -4.30 -6.43
CA GLY A 89 -6.88 -3.76 -7.72
C GLY A 89 -5.40 -3.37 -7.77
N ILE A 90 -4.57 -3.77 -6.80
CA ILE A 90 -3.13 -3.52 -6.85
C ILE A 90 -2.47 -4.60 -7.71
N VAL A 91 -1.63 -4.19 -8.66
CA VAL A 91 -0.94 -5.08 -9.62
C VAL A 91 0.55 -4.78 -9.67
N GLU A 92 1.33 -5.80 -10.03
CA GLU A 92 2.73 -5.67 -10.44
C GLU A 92 2.83 -5.35 -11.93
N CYS A 93 3.86 -4.61 -12.34
CA CYS A 93 4.17 -4.39 -13.74
C CYS A 93 4.44 -5.75 -14.43
N PRO A 94 3.81 -6.03 -15.59
CA PRO A 94 4.02 -7.29 -16.30
C PRO A 94 5.35 -7.36 -17.06
N ASN A 95 6.08 -6.24 -17.18
CA ASN A 95 7.36 -6.22 -17.88
C ASN A 95 8.46 -6.87 -17.05
N GLU A 96 9.19 -7.80 -17.65
CA GLU A 96 10.29 -8.49 -16.99
C GLU A 96 11.36 -7.49 -16.49
N GLY A 97 11.73 -7.63 -15.21
CA GLY A 97 12.69 -6.74 -14.56
C GLY A 97 12.10 -5.46 -13.96
N CYS A 98 10.80 -5.19 -14.15
CA CYS A 98 10.12 -4.07 -13.49
C CYS A 98 9.39 -4.56 -12.23
N ASN A 99 9.80 -4.07 -11.06
CA ASN A 99 9.15 -4.38 -9.78
C ASN A 99 8.18 -3.26 -9.35
N TYR A 100 7.64 -2.50 -10.30
CA TYR A 100 6.73 -1.40 -9.99
C TYR A 100 5.35 -1.97 -9.65
N GLU A 101 4.79 -1.51 -8.53
CA GLU A 101 3.44 -1.86 -8.07
C GLU A 101 2.55 -0.63 -8.22
N MET A 102 1.34 -0.80 -8.75
CA MET A 102 0.41 0.28 -9.07
C MET A 102 -1.03 -0.17 -8.96
N TRP A 103 -1.97 0.75 -9.10
CA TRP A 103 -3.37 0.39 -9.32
C TRP A 103 -3.57 -0.11 -10.74
N SER A 104 -4.44 -1.10 -10.91
CA SER A 104 -4.73 -1.69 -12.23
C SER A 104 -5.24 -0.67 -13.25
N TRP A 105 -5.93 0.38 -12.80
CA TRP A 105 -6.39 1.47 -13.66
C TRP A 105 -5.34 2.56 -13.94
N ASP A 106 -4.20 2.55 -13.23
CA ASP A 106 -3.06 3.44 -13.52
C ASP A 106 -2.03 2.76 -14.42
N GLN A 107 -2.25 1.49 -14.78
CA GLN A 107 -1.29 0.68 -15.53
C GLN A 107 -0.97 1.26 -16.92
N GLU A 108 -1.96 1.85 -17.61
CA GLU A 108 -1.76 2.50 -18.91
C GLU A 108 -0.85 3.73 -18.83
N GLN A 109 -0.76 4.39 -17.67
CA GLN A 109 0.09 5.58 -17.48
C GLN A 109 1.54 5.21 -17.15
N HIS A 110 1.80 3.96 -16.80
CA HIS A 110 3.14 3.46 -16.47
C HIS A 110 3.94 3.05 -17.72
N PHE A 111 3.25 2.68 -18.81
CA PHE A 111 3.83 2.30 -20.09
C PHE A 111 4.07 3.53 -21.00
#